data_AF-A0A5K1DF28-F1
#
_entry.id   AF-A0A5K1DF28-F1
#
_cell.length_a   1.000
_cell.length_b   1.000
_cell.length_c   1.000
_cell.angle_alpha   90.00
_cell.angle_beta   90.00
_cell.angle_gamma   90.00
#
_symmetry.space_group_name_H-M   'P 1'
#
loop_
_entity.id
_entity.type
_entity.pdbx_description
1 polymer ?
#
loop_
_entity_poly.entity_id
_entity_poly.type
_entity_poly.pdbx_seq_one_letter_code
_entity_poly.pdbx_strand_id
1 'polypeptide(L)' 'VRRENRTVAGSAPSSSGSNPTSKVSADVQQLLMTALSKLNLKQNEQGEWYVDSGAAAHVTGDT' A
#
# COMPACT_ATOMS: atom_id res chain seq x y z
N VAL A 1 -56.39 -0.50 -12.94
CA VAL A 1 -55.16 -1.31 -12.78
C VAL A 1 -54.52 -0.95 -11.45
N ARG A 2 -54.45 -1.92 -10.53
CA ARG A 2 -53.74 -1.82 -9.24
C ARG A 2 -52.23 -1.78 -9.47
N ARG A 3 -51.52 -0.96 -8.69
CA ARG A 3 -50.50 -1.40 -7.69
C ARG A 3 -49.88 -0.17 -7.02
N GLU A 4 -50.38 0.10 -5.82
CA GLU A 4 -49.64 0.79 -4.78
C GLU A 4 -48.47 -0.09 -4.32
N ASN A 5 -47.22 0.37 -4.49
CA ASN A 5 -46.05 -0.31 -3.92
C ASN A 5 -45.66 0.42 -2.62
N ARG A 6 -46.29 0.00 -1.52
CA ARG A 6 -45.82 0.31 -0.17
C ARG A 6 -44.61 -0.59 0.10
N THR A 7 -43.42 -0.15 -0.29
CA THR A 7 -42.20 -0.74 0.27
C THR A 7 -42.01 -0.13 1.65
N VAL A 8 -42.49 -0.84 2.69
CA VAL A 8 -41.94 -0.64 4.03
C VAL A 8 -40.49 -1.09 3.93
N ALA A 9 -39.58 -0.14 3.72
CA ALA A 9 -38.17 -0.39 3.91
C ALA A 9 -37.98 -0.55 5.42
N GLY A 10 -38.30 -1.73 5.93
CA GLY A 10 -37.76 -2.19 7.20
C GLY A 10 -36.26 -2.04 7.06
N SER A 11 -35.69 -1.12 7.83
CA SER A 11 -34.27 -0.86 7.87
C SER A 11 -33.55 -2.18 8.07
N ALA A 12 -33.02 -2.75 6.98
CA ALA A 12 -32.03 -3.78 7.09
C ALA A 12 -30.91 -3.18 7.95
N PRO A 13 -30.40 -3.88 8.98
CA PRO A 13 -29.18 -3.42 9.61
C PRO A 13 -28.16 -3.37 8.49
N SER A 14 -27.75 -2.17 8.10
CA SER A 14 -26.55 -1.99 7.31
C SER A 14 -25.47 -2.62 8.14
N SER A 15 -25.13 -3.87 7.83
CA SER A 15 -23.88 -4.46 8.23
C SER A 15 -22.84 -3.57 7.55
N SER A 16 -22.46 -2.50 8.25
CA SER A 16 -21.18 -1.86 8.05
C SER A 16 -20.21 -2.97 8.41
N GLY A 17 -19.95 -3.82 7.42
CA GLY A 17 -18.91 -4.81 7.45
C GLY A 17 -17.67 -3.99 7.67
N SER A 18 -17.29 -3.87 8.94
CA SER A 18 -16.04 -3.31 9.36
C SER A 18 -15.01 -4.04 8.52
N ASN A 19 -14.47 -3.38 7.49
CA ASN A 19 -13.27 -3.87 6.86
C ASN A 19 -12.35 -4.20 8.02
N PRO A 20 -11.88 -5.46 8.17
CA PRO A 20 -10.81 -5.72 9.11
C PRO A 20 -9.66 -4.89 8.56
N THR A 21 -9.54 -3.66 9.07
CA THR A 21 -8.33 -2.89 8.97
C THR A 21 -7.34 -3.79 9.65
N SER A 22 -6.60 -4.57 8.86
CA SER A 22 -5.44 -5.28 9.32
C SER A 22 -4.61 -4.19 9.97
N LYS A 23 -4.65 -4.13 11.30
CA LYS A 23 -3.96 -3.10 12.06
C LYS A 23 -2.50 -3.50 11.99
N VAL A 24 -1.88 -3.17 10.86
CA VAL A 24 -0.44 -3.27 10.67
C VAL A 24 0.15 -2.54 11.87
N SER A 25 0.96 -3.27 12.68
CA SER A 25 1.53 -2.71 13.89
C SER A 25 2.22 -1.38 13.57
N ALA A 26 2.16 -0.42 14.50
CA ALA A 26 2.86 0.85 14.36
C ALA A 26 4.36 0.63 14.06
N ASP A 27 4.94 -0.43 14.62
CA ASP A 27 6.34 -0.80 14.38
C ASP A 27 6.57 -1.25 12.93
N VAL A 28 5.62 -1.99 12.34
CA VAL A 28 5.70 -2.43 10.95
C VAL A 28 5.51 -1.25 10.00
N GLN A 29 4.61 -0.32 10.33
CA GLN A 29 4.43 0.91 9.55
C GLN A 29 5.70 1.78 9.59
N GLN A 30 6.29 1.95 10.76
CA GLN A 30 7.55 2.69 10.92
C GLN A 30 8.72 2.01 10.22
N LEU A 31 8.82 0.68 10.31
CA LEU A 31 9.84 -0.09 9.59
C LEU A 31 9.69 0.10 8.08
N LEU A 32 8.45 0.02 7.56
CA LEU A 32 8.17 0.24 6.15
C LEU A 32 8.55 1.67 5.71
N MET A 33 8.11 2.70 6.44
CA MET A 33 8.46 4.09 6.12
C MET A 33 9.98 4.32 6.18
N THR A 34 10.65 3.74 7.18
CA THR A 34 12.10 3.85 7.33
C THR A 34 12.83 3.18 6.16
N ALA A 35 12.37 1.99 5.75
CA ALA A 35 12.95 1.27 4.62
C ALA A 35 12.74 2.03 3.31
N LEU A 36 11.53 2.56 3.07
CA LEU A 36 11.21 3.35 1.88
C LEU A 36 11.97 4.68 1.86
N SER A 37 12.17 5.33 3.00
CA SER A 37 12.94 6.57 3.10
C SER A 37 14.43 6.38 2.78
N LYS A 38 14.95 5.16 2.90
CA LYS A 38 16.33 4.81 2.57
C LYS A 38 16.49 4.32 1.13
N LEU A 39 15.40 4.15 0.39
CA LEU A 39 15.43 3.74 -1.01
C LEU A 39 16.00 4.89 -1.84
N ASN A 40 17.16 4.68 -2.46
CA ASN A 40 17.69 5.61 -3.43
C ASN A 40 17.00 5.35 -4.77
N LEU A 41 16.29 6.34 -5.30
CA LEU A 41 15.66 6.30 -6.62
C LEU A 41 16.37 7.27 -7.55
N LYS A 42 16.65 6.85 -8.78
CA LYS A 42 17.24 7.70 -9.80
C LYS A 42 16.32 7.74 -11.01
N GLN A 43 16.13 8.93 -11.57
CA GLN A 43 15.32 9.14 -12.77
C GLN A 43 16.23 9.00 -14.00
N ASN A 44 15.78 8.27 -15.02
CA ASN A 44 16.45 8.27 -16.32
C ASN A 44 16.04 9.48 -17.17
N GLU A 45 16.67 9.63 -18.33
CA GLU A 45 16.40 10.72 -19.27
C GLU A 45 14.98 10.68 -19.86
N GLN A 46 14.34 9.51 -19.83
CA GLN A 46 12.97 9.30 -20.27
C GLN A 46 11.93 9.59 -19.16
N GLY A 47 12.38 9.86 -17.92
CA GLY A 47 11.50 10.14 -16.78
C GLY A 47 11.16 8.93 -15.90
N GLU A 48 11.69 7.74 -16.20
CA GLU A 48 11.42 6.53 -15.42
C GLU A 48 12.32 6.46 -14.17
N TRP A 49 11.73 6.03 -13.06
CA TRP A 49 12.42 5.87 -11.79
C TRP A 49 12.92 4.43 -11.60
N TYR A 50 14.19 4.27 -11.25
CA TYR A 50 14.79 2.99 -10.89
C TYR A 50 15.43 3.06 -9.51
N VAL A 51 15.45 1.91 -8.81
CA VAL A 51 16.17 1.77 -7.55
C VAL A 51 17.66 1.76 -7.84
N ASP A 52 18.36 2.76 -7.31
CA ASP A 52 19.81 2.81 -7.31
C ASP A 52 20.32 1.80 -6.26
N SER A 53 20.39 0.55 -6.70
CA SER A 53 21.07 -0.51 -5.98
C SER A 53 22.56 -0.29 -6.20
N GLY A 54 23.13 0.70 -5.50
CA GLY A 54 24.52 1.12 -5.66
C GLY A 54 25.43 -0.09 -5.85
N ALA A 55 26.25 -0.06 -6.90
CA ALA A 55 27.10 -1.18 -7.28
C ALA A 55 27.77 -1.75 -6.04
N ALA A 56 27.46 -3.00 -5.69
CA ALA A 56 28.21 -3.72 -4.68
C ALA A 56 29.67 -3.68 -5.17
N ALA A 57 30.49 -2.82 -4.56
CA ALA A 57 31.90 -2.76 -4.85
C ALA A 57 32.39 -4.19 -4.63
N HIS A 58 32.68 -4.88 -5.73
CA HIS A 58 33.34 -6.15 -5.66
C HIS A 58 34.56 -5.91 -4.79
N VAL A 59 34.65 -6.59 -3.66
CA VAL A 59 35.92 -6.73 -2.98
C VAL A 59 36.72 -7.63 -3.91
N THR A 60 37.38 -7.03 -4.91
CA THR A 60 38.57 -7.64 -5.52
C THR A 60 39.56 -7.71 -4.38
N GLY A 61 39.57 -8.84 -3.68
CA GLY A 61 40.71 -9.23 -2.88
C GLY A 61 41.83 -9.50 -3.88
N ASP A 62 42.69 -8.49 -4.08
CA ASP A 62 43.95 -8.69 -4.77
C ASP A 62 44.77 -9.73 -4.01
N THR A 63 45.10 -10.79 -4.74
CA THR A 63 46.27 -11.69 -4.66
C THR A 63 46.61 -12.37 -3.33
#